data_AF-A0A9E2MIM0-F1
#
_entry.id   AF-A0A9E2MIM0-F1
#
_cell.length_a   1.000
_cell.length_b   1.000
_cell.length_c   1.000
_cell.angle_alpha   90.00
_cell.angle_beta   90.00
_cell.angle_gamma   90.00
#
_symmetry.space_group_name_H-M   'P 1'
#
loop_
_entity.id
_entity.type
_entity.pdbx_description
1 polymer ?
#
loop_
_entity_poly.entity_id
_entity_poly.type
_entity_poly.pdbx_seq_one_letter_code
_entity_poly.pdbx_strand_id
1 'polypeptide(L)'
;MNEEQKKKYHEKYLQAKQKGYKFWPDIIYKDVIVSFALFLLIIGLAIFMGVSQEPKADPNDTSYIPRPEWYFLFLFEFLKFVPGKLEWVGAIVIPGIAVLIFILLPFIDKNPSRHWKKRKIGITTMGVIVLGIAGLTIRSVATTPAMEETSLAGSIAEQVIAGQDLYSIYCTECHGPDGEGGDIIGVEGLEGTYVKSISSVDEMWTRTDETLFNITDFGQQDLGMTPFGLGYGGELQRAEIESIVTFMRYTWDERAEIPAEAIVGIPPLAENEIPSYEVHIQPIVKRYCISCHRPGKENNNYLMQTYAEMLTTGDHVANNIVAGDLSSYFIVTLYRESILDPVTGEKLIGPMPPTKAIKDDQINIFERWILAGMPETAEEAAVLNEQATPESTDE
;
A
#
# COMPACT_ATOMS: atom_id res chain seq x y z
N MET A 1 1.63 61.17 -23.39
CA MET A 1 0.60 61.56 -22.40
C MET A 1 0.55 63.08 -22.39
N ASN A 2 -0.61 63.66 -22.69
CA ASN A 2 -0.76 65.11 -22.82
C ASN A 2 -0.73 65.79 -21.42
N GLU A 3 -0.36 67.08 -21.33
CA GLU A 3 -0.21 67.78 -20.03
C GLU A 3 -1.51 67.81 -19.22
N GLU A 4 -2.65 67.91 -19.89
CA GLU A 4 -3.98 67.85 -19.28
C GLU A 4 -4.27 66.48 -18.64
N GLN A 5 -3.78 65.39 -19.25
CA GLN A 5 -3.92 64.03 -18.71
C GLN A 5 -3.07 63.83 -17.45
N LYS A 6 -1.87 64.42 -17.40
CA LYS A 6 -1.01 64.41 -16.19
C LYS A 6 -1.71 65.09 -15.02
N LYS A 7 -2.28 66.28 -15.26
CA LYS A 7 -2.95 67.07 -14.23
C LYS A 7 -4.17 66.33 -13.66
N LYS A 8 -5.01 65.79 -14.55
CA LYS A 8 -6.19 64.97 -14.17
C LYS A 8 -5.80 63.69 -13.42
N TYR A 9 -4.68 63.06 -13.77
CA TYR A 9 -4.16 61.90 -13.05
C TYR A 9 -3.68 62.26 -11.64
N HIS A 10 -2.95 63.38 -11.50
CA HIS A 10 -2.45 63.86 -10.22
C HIS A 10 -3.58 64.20 -9.25
N GLU A 11 -4.62 64.87 -9.73
CA GLU A 11 -5.80 65.22 -8.95
C GLU A 11 -6.56 63.98 -8.48
N LYS A 12 -6.72 62.97 -9.35
CA LYS A 12 -7.28 61.66 -8.98
C LYS A 12 -6.44 60.93 -7.94
N TYR A 13 -5.11 60.99 -8.06
CA TYR A 13 -4.19 60.39 -7.11
C TYR A 13 -4.31 61.03 -5.72
N LEU A 14 -4.37 62.37 -5.66
CA LEU A 14 -4.55 63.09 -4.40
C LEU A 14 -5.89 62.76 -3.74
N GLN A 15 -6.98 62.70 -4.51
CA GLN A 15 -8.29 62.27 -4.00
C GLN A 15 -8.29 60.82 -3.50
N ALA A 16 -7.63 59.90 -4.20
CA ALA A 16 -7.52 58.50 -3.78
C ALA A 16 -6.66 58.36 -2.51
N LYS A 17 -5.59 59.14 -2.37
CA LYS A 17 -4.74 59.17 -1.18
C LYS A 17 -5.49 59.69 0.05
N GLN A 18 -6.39 60.65 -0.13
CA GLN A 18 -7.28 61.14 0.95
C GLN A 18 -8.34 60.11 1.37
N LYS A 19 -8.75 59.19 0.49
CA LYS A 19 -9.69 58.09 0.77
C LYS A 19 -9.02 56.76 1.14
N GLY A 20 -7.69 56.69 1.21
CA GLY A 20 -6.95 55.44 1.38
C GLY A 20 -7.01 54.88 2.80
N TYR A 21 -6.98 53.56 2.92
CA TYR A 21 -6.75 52.86 4.20
C TYR A 21 -5.30 53.04 4.66
N LYS A 22 -5.07 53.06 5.98
CA LYS A 22 -3.71 53.13 6.51
C LYS A 22 -3.05 51.76 6.39
N PHE A 23 -1.75 51.73 6.09
CA PHE A 23 -0.99 50.48 6.07
C PHE A 23 -1.05 49.78 7.44
N TRP A 24 -0.77 50.53 8.49
CA TRP A 24 -1.01 50.13 9.86
C TRP A 24 -2.13 50.98 10.47
N PRO A 25 -3.15 50.39 11.11
CA PRO A 25 -3.32 48.96 11.37
C PRO A 25 -4.15 48.20 10.30
N ASP A 26 -4.82 48.92 9.39
CA ASP A 26 -5.92 48.36 8.59
C ASP A 26 -5.50 47.23 7.63
N ILE A 27 -4.36 47.40 6.93
CA ILE A 27 -3.89 46.40 5.95
C ILE A 27 -3.28 45.21 6.69
N ILE A 28 -2.41 45.46 7.67
CA ILE A 28 -1.79 44.37 8.43
C ILE A 28 -2.81 43.49 9.13
N TYR A 29 -3.87 44.07 9.70
CA TYR A 29 -4.94 43.27 10.30
C TYR A 29 -5.59 42.31 9.30
N LYS A 30 -5.86 42.77 8.07
CA LYS A 30 -6.40 41.92 7.00
C LYS A 30 -5.40 40.86 6.56
N ASP A 31 -4.13 41.21 6.43
CA ASP A 31 -3.07 40.28 6.03
C ASP A 31 -2.89 39.18 7.07
N VAL A 32 -2.97 39.50 8.37
CA VAL A 32 -2.91 38.51 9.46
C VAL A 32 -4.10 37.55 9.39
N ILE A 33 -5.33 38.05 9.19
CA ILE A 33 -6.51 37.20 9.07
C ILE A 33 -6.39 36.26 7.87
N VAL A 34 -6.01 36.78 6.70
CA VAL A 34 -5.91 35.98 5.46
C VAL A 34 -4.77 34.97 5.57
N SER A 35 -3.62 35.36 6.12
CA SER A 35 -2.47 34.46 6.31
C SER A 35 -2.80 33.36 7.31
N PHE A 36 -3.51 33.68 8.40
CA PHE A 36 -3.95 32.68 9.38
C PHE A 36 -4.99 31.73 8.78
N ALA A 37 -5.93 32.23 7.98
CA ALA A 37 -6.89 31.38 7.27
C ALA A 37 -6.20 30.44 6.26
N LEU A 38 -5.21 30.93 5.51
CA LEU A 38 -4.40 30.09 4.60
C LEU A 38 -3.58 29.05 5.37
N PHE A 39 -3.02 29.41 6.52
CA PHE A 39 -2.30 28.47 7.38
C PHE A 39 -3.21 27.34 7.86
N LEU A 40 -4.41 27.67 8.36
CA LEU A 40 -5.40 26.67 8.76
C LEU A 40 -5.87 25.81 7.58
N LEU A 41 -6.03 26.39 6.38
CA LEU A 41 -6.35 25.65 5.16
C LEU A 41 -5.26 24.60 4.87
N ILE A 42 -3.99 24.98 4.90
CA ILE A 42 -2.86 24.07 4.60
C ILE A 42 -2.78 22.95 5.64
N ILE A 43 -2.94 23.26 6.94
CA ILE A 43 -3.01 22.24 8.00
C ILE A 43 -4.20 21.30 7.76
N GLY A 44 -5.37 21.85 7.44
CA GLY A 44 -6.56 21.04 7.15
C GLY A 44 -6.32 20.09 5.97
N LEU A 45 -5.74 20.59 4.87
CA LEU A 45 -5.38 19.73 3.73
C LEU A 45 -4.38 18.65 4.13
N ALA A 46 -3.36 18.98 4.93
CA ALA A 46 -2.37 18.01 5.39
C ALA A 46 -2.98 16.91 6.29
N ILE A 47 -3.92 17.26 7.17
CA ILE A 47 -4.57 16.29 8.08
C ILE A 47 -5.60 15.43 7.34
N PHE A 48 -6.42 16.02 6.48
CA PHE A 48 -7.56 15.33 5.87
C PHE A 48 -7.27 14.69 4.52
N MET A 49 -6.35 15.24 3.73
CA MET A 49 -5.96 14.67 2.42
C MET A 49 -4.65 13.90 2.49
N GLY A 50 -3.81 14.16 3.50
CA GLY A 50 -2.49 13.55 3.62
C GLY A 50 -1.52 14.01 2.52
N VAL A 51 -0.31 13.47 2.56
CA VAL A 51 0.68 13.58 1.48
C VAL A 51 1.02 12.15 1.08
N SER A 52 0.76 11.80 -0.18
CA SER A 52 1.17 10.49 -0.72
C SER A 52 2.68 10.34 -0.55
N GLN A 53 3.09 9.25 0.12
CA GLN A 53 4.50 8.94 0.34
C GLN A 53 4.99 8.15 -0.87
N GLU A 54 5.92 8.71 -1.62
CA GLU A 54 6.62 7.93 -2.63
C GLU A 54 7.60 6.95 -1.96
N PRO A 55 7.80 5.75 -2.54
CA PRO A 55 8.80 4.82 -2.03
C PRO A 55 10.18 5.47 -2.05
N LYS A 56 11.03 5.04 -1.12
CA LYS A 56 12.41 5.51 -1.07
C LYS A 56 13.10 5.17 -2.40
N ALA A 57 13.84 6.14 -2.95
CA ALA A 57 14.48 5.99 -4.25
C ALA A 57 15.36 4.73 -4.33
N ASP A 58 15.02 3.84 -5.28
CA ASP A 58 15.77 2.62 -5.59
C ASP A 58 16.45 2.76 -6.96
N PRO A 59 17.79 2.78 -7.03
CA PRO A 59 18.50 2.83 -8.31
C PRO A 59 18.36 1.56 -9.17
N ASN A 60 17.87 0.45 -8.60
CA ASN A 60 17.65 -0.81 -9.32
C ASN A 60 16.21 -0.98 -9.81
N ASP A 61 15.28 -0.11 -9.41
CA ASP A 61 13.90 -0.15 -9.88
C ASP A 61 13.77 0.50 -11.26
N THR A 62 13.69 -0.33 -12.29
CA THR A 62 13.43 0.12 -13.67
C THR A 62 11.96 0.26 -14.01
N SER A 63 11.06 -0.11 -13.09
CA SER A 63 9.61 -0.03 -13.24
C SER A 63 9.02 1.30 -12.78
N TYR A 64 9.76 2.07 -11.95
CA TYR A 64 9.38 3.41 -11.52
C TYR A 64 9.23 4.36 -12.72
N ILE A 65 8.04 4.94 -12.88
CA ILE A 65 7.75 5.94 -13.91
C ILE A 65 7.79 7.33 -13.27
N PRO A 66 8.88 8.10 -13.44
CA PRO A 66 9.01 9.41 -12.81
C PRO A 66 7.98 10.38 -13.38
N ARG A 67 6.99 10.74 -12.55
CA ARG A 67 6.01 11.79 -12.87
C ARG A 67 6.42 13.08 -12.16
N PRO A 68 6.51 14.21 -12.85
CA PRO A 68 6.79 15.47 -12.20
C PRO A 68 5.58 15.97 -11.40
N GLU A 69 5.87 16.86 -10.46
CA GLU A 69 4.89 17.53 -9.62
C GLU A 69 3.78 18.27 -10.40
N TRP A 70 2.63 18.46 -9.76
CA TRP A 70 1.41 18.96 -10.42
C TRP A 70 1.59 20.31 -11.13
N TYR A 71 2.45 21.18 -10.60
CA TYR A 71 2.77 22.49 -11.19
C TYR A 71 3.66 22.42 -12.44
N PHE A 72 4.22 21.24 -12.77
CA PHE A 72 5.01 20.98 -13.98
C PHE A 72 4.31 20.07 -15.01
N LEU A 73 3.12 19.52 -14.70
CA LEU A 73 2.40 18.61 -15.59
C LEU A 73 2.09 19.20 -16.98
N PHE A 74 1.80 20.51 -17.05
CA PHE A 74 1.58 21.16 -18.35
C PHE A 74 2.83 21.14 -19.23
N LEU A 75 4.01 21.31 -18.64
CA LEU A 75 5.28 21.29 -19.34
C LEU A 75 5.63 19.87 -19.75
N PHE A 76 5.42 18.91 -18.86
CA PHE A 76 5.59 17.49 -19.16
C PHE A 76 4.75 17.04 -20.36
N GLU A 77 3.46 17.39 -20.38
CA GLU A 77 2.58 17.06 -21.51
C GLU A 77 2.99 17.80 -22.79
N PHE A 78 3.42 19.06 -22.67
CA PHE A 78 3.95 19.82 -23.81
C PHE A 78 5.18 19.16 -24.43
N LEU A 79 6.10 18.64 -23.61
CA LEU A 79 7.33 18.00 -24.07
C LEU A 79 7.08 16.72 -24.86
N LYS A 80 5.95 16.03 -24.64
CA LYS A 80 5.55 14.87 -25.46
C LYS A 80 5.34 15.22 -26.96
N PHE A 81 5.10 16.49 -27.29
CA PHE A 81 4.99 16.95 -28.69
C PHE A 81 6.34 17.37 -29.29
N VAL A 82 7.39 17.49 -28.48
CA VAL A 82 8.71 17.94 -28.92
C VAL A 82 9.55 16.72 -29.30
N PRO A 83 10.16 16.67 -30.50
CA PRO A 83 11.06 15.59 -30.86
C PRO A 83 12.22 15.48 -29.86
N GLY A 84 12.61 14.28 -29.43
CA GLY A 84 13.59 14.09 -28.34
C GLY A 84 14.91 14.87 -28.49
N LYS A 85 15.41 15.08 -29.72
CA LYS A 85 16.62 15.90 -29.97
C LYS A 85 16.45 17.39 -29.61
N LEU A 86 15.22 17.86 -29.53
CA LEU A 86 14.84 19.25 -29.24
C LEU A 86 14.18 19.39 -27.86
N GLU A 87 14.11 18.32 -27.07
CA GLU A 87 13.45 18.33 -25.76
C GLU A 87 14.02 19.40 -24.83
N TRP A 88 15.35 19.57 -24.81
CA TRP A 88 16.02 20.62 -24.04
C TRP A 88 15.57 22.04 -24.44
N VAL A 89 15.21 22.27 -25.72
CA VAL A 89 14.66 23.54 -26.19
C VAL A 89 13.28 23.77 -25.58
N GLY A 90 12.46 22.72 -25.60
CA GLY A 90 11.13 22.74 -24.99
C GLY A 90 11.18 22.96 -23.48
N ALA A 91 12.12 22.33 -22.78
CA ALA A 91 12.18 22.31 -21.33
C ALA A 91 12.86 23.55 -20.73
N ILE A 92 13.88 24.09 -21.40
CA ILE A 92 14.71 25.18 -20.86
C ILE A 92 14.48 26.48 -21.63
N VAL A 93 14.60 26.45 -22.95
CA VAL A 93 14.61 27.67 -23.78
C VAL A 93 13.23 28.32 -23.81
N ILE A 94 12.16 27.54 -24.01
CA ILE A 94 10.79 28.09 -24.09
C ILE A 94 10.36 28.72 -22.76
N PRO A 95 10.45 28.04 -21.60
CA PRO A 95 10.15 28.67 -20.31
C PRO A 95 11.05 29.87 -20.02
N GLY A 96 12.35 29.80 -20.36
CA GLY A 96 13.28 30.90 -20.20
C GLY A 96 12.87 32.15 -21.00
N ILE A 97 12.46 31.98 -22.26
CA ILE A 97 11.92 33.07 -23.09
C ILE A 97 10.62 33.61 -22.49
N ALA A 98 9.73 32.75 -21.99
CA ALA A 98 8.47 33.19 -21.37
C ALA A 98 8.72 34.08 -20.14
N VAL A 99 9.65 33.69 -19.26
CA VAL A 99 10.08 34.50 -18.12
C VAL A 99 10.69 35.82 -18.57
N LEU A 100 11.56 35.79 -19.59
CA LEU A 100 12.17 36.99 -20.15
C LEU A 100 11.12 37.94 -20.74
N ILE A 101 10.10 37.42 -21.42
CA ILE A 101 8.96 38.21 -21.90
C ILE A 101 8.21 38.84 -20.72
N PHE A 102 8.00 38.11 -19.62
CA PHE A 102 7.35 38.68 -18.42
C PHE A 102 8.16 39.80 -17.78
N ILE A 103 9.49 39.66 -17.71
CA ILE A 103 10.40 40.70 -17.22
C ILE A 103 10.38 41.93 -18.15
N LEU A 104 10.30 41.70 -19.46
CA LEU A 104 10.28 42.77 -20.46
C LEU A 104 8.87 43.35 -20.71
N LEU A 105 7.82 42.75 -20.15
CA LEU A 105 6.43 43.18 -20.28
C LEU A 105 6.19 44.68 -19.97
N PRO A 106 6.77 45.30 -18.91
CA PRO A 106 6.63 46.74 -18.69
C PRO A 106 7.21 47.62 -19.82
N PHE A 107 8.14 47.11 -20.63
CA PHE A 107 8.72 47.83 -21.77
C PHE A 107 7.99 47.53 -23.09
N ILE A 108 7.47 46.30 -23.22
CA ILE A 108 6.72 45.85 -24.39
C ILE A 108 5.30 46.43 -24.39
N ASP A 109 4.59 46.39 -23.26
CA ASP A 109 3.23 46.92 -23.17
C ASP A 109 3.23 48.43 -22.93
N LYS A 110 3.08 49.18 -24.03
CA LYS A 110 2.99 50.64 -24.06
C LYS A 110 1.57 51.17 -23.78
N ASN A 111 0.63 50.33 -23.34
CA ASN A 111 -0.75 50.75 -23.11
C ASN A 111 -0.83 51.82 -22.01
N PRO A 112 -1.41 53.00 -22.30
CA PRO A 112 -1.51 54.09 -21.33
C PRO A 112 -2.48 53.80 -20.16
N SER A 113 -3.32 52.77 -20.27
CA SER A 113 -4.27 52.37 -19.21
C SER A 113 -3.72 51.22 -18.38
N ARG A 114 -3.56 51.43 -17.06
CA ARG A 114 -3.12 50.40 -16.10
C ARG A 114 -4.23 49.45 -15.65
N HIS A 115 -5.49 49.88 -15.73
CA HIS A 115 -6.64 49.10 -15.24
C HIS A 115 -6.89 47.88 -16.15
N TRP A 116 -6.98 46.68 -15.57
CA TRP A 116 -7.09 45.41 -16.30
C TRP A 116 -8.22 45.38 -17.33
N LYS A 117 -9.42 45.88 -16.99
CA LYS A 117 -10.58 45.99 -17.91
C LYS A 117 -10.30 46.77 -19.20
N LYS A 118 -9.29 47.64 -19.22
CA LYS A 118 -8.90 48.45 -20.39
C LYS A 118 -7.71 47.86 -21.17
N ARG A 119 -7.08 46.80 -20.65
CA ARG A 119 -5.97 46.08 -21.29
C ARG A 119 -6.48 44.79 -21.94
N LYS A 120 -7.47 44.93 -22.84
CA LYS A 120 -8.14 43.77 -23.47
C LYS A 120 -7.14 42.78 -24.06
N ILE A 121 -6.18 43.27 -24.86
CA ILE A 121 -5.15 42.43 -25.51
C ILE A 121 -4.31 41.66 -24.49
N GLY A 122 -3.75 42.34 -23.48
CA GLY A 122 -2.91 41.68 -22.48
C GLY A 122 -3.68 40.65 -21.65
N ILE A 123 -4.92 40.95 -21.28
CA ILE A 123 -5.79 40.02 -20.54
C ILE A 123 -6.21 38.84 -21.42
N THR A 124 -6.54 39.05 -22.69
CA THR A 124 -6.87 37.94 -23.60
C THR A 124 -5.68 37.03 -23.85
N THR A 125 -4.48 37.59 -24.08
CA THR A 125 -3.27 36.79 -24.29
C THR A 125 -2.92 35.98 -23.05
N MET A 126 -2.92 36.61 -21.87
CA MET A 126 -2.69 35.90 -20.60
C MET A 126 -3.75 34.83 -20.37
N GLY A 127 -5.02 35.13 -20.66
CA GLY A 127 -6.13 34.17 -20.54
C GLY A 127 -5.92 32.93 -21.41
N VAL A 128 -5.50 33.10 -22.67
CA VAL A 128 -5.18 31.97 -23.57
C VAL A 128 -4.02 31.15 -23.04
N ILE A 129 -2.96 31.79 -22.50
CA ILE A 129 -1.82 31.08 -21.90
C ILE A 129 -2.26 30.25 -20.69
N VAL A 130 -3.02 30.84 -19.77
CA VAL A 130 -3.52 30.14 -18.57
C VAL A 130 -4.45 28.99 -18.94
N LEU A 131 -5.33 29.18 -19.93
CA LEU A 131 -6.20 28.12 -20.44
C LEU A 131 -5.39 27.01 -21.12
N GLY A 132 -4.31 27.34 -21.81
CA GLY A 132 -3.37 26.38 -22.39
C GLY A 132 -2.67 25.54 -21.32
N ILE A 133 -2.15 26.18 -20.27
CA ILE A 133 -1.53 25.52 -19.11
C ILE A 133 -2.54 24.58 -18.44
N ALA A 134 -3.74 25.09 -18.13
CA ALA A 134 -4.79 24.28 -17.51
C ALA A 134 -5.21 23.10 -18.38
N GLY A 135 -5.39 23.31 -19.69
CA GLY A 135 -5.75 22.25 -20.64
C GLY A 135 -4.68 21.17 -20.76
N LEU A 136 -3.40 21.57 -20.81
CA LEU A 136 -2.28 20.62 -20.83
C LEU A 136 -2.14 19.87 -19.51
N THR A 137 -2.32 20.52 -18.35
CA THR A 137 -2.34 19.85 -17.06
C THR A 137 -3.48 18.82 -16.98
N ILE A 138 -4.71 19.20 -17.36
CA ILE A 138 -5.87 18.29 -17.36
C ILE A 138 -5.61 17.10 -18.29
N ARG A 139 -5.06 17.35 -19.49
CA ARG A 139 -4.70 16.29 -20.42
C ARG A 139 -3.60 15.38 -19.86
N SER A 140 -2.58 15.94 -19.21
CA SER A 140 -1.51 15.17 -18.55
C SER A 140 -2.10 14.22 -17.51
N VAL A 141 -3.03 14.72 -16.69
CA VAL A 141 -3.75 13.93 -15.69
C VAL A 141 -4.58 12.83 -16.33
N ALA A 142 -5.29 13.13 -17.43
CA ALA A 142 -6.17 12.17 -18.08
C ALA A 142 -5.46 11.09 -18.93
N THR A 143 -4.28 11.39 -19.48
CA THR A 143 -3.58 10.52 -20.44
C THR A 143 -2.38 9.79 -19.84
N THR A 144 -1.85 10.29 -18.74
CA THR A 144 -0.80 9.61 -17.99
C THR A 144 -1.53 8.87 -16.87
N PRO A 145 -1.58 7.52 -16.89
CA PRO A 145 -2.14 6.80 -15.76
C PRO A 145 -1.44 7.33 -14.51
N ALA A 146 -2.20 7.62 -13.46
CA ALA A 146 -1.57 7.67 -12.15
C ALA A 146 -0.78 6.36 -12.05
N MET A 147 0.48 6.40 -11.58
CA MET A 147 1.01 5.16 -11.04
C MET A 147 -0.09 4.69 -10.09
N GLU A 148 -0.60 3.49 -10.35
CA GLU A 148 -1.23 2.73 -9.30
C GLU A 148 -0.17 2.80 -8.22
N GLU A 149 -0.45 3.61 -7.20
CA GLU A 149 0.43 3.69 -6.07
C GLU A 149 0.64 2.22 -5.76
N THR A 150 1.87 1.73 -5.88
CA THR A 150 2.29 0.68 -4.99
C THR A 150 2.30 1.38 -3.63
N SER A 151 1.09 1.70 -3.15
CA SER A 151 0.73 1.83 -1.77
C SER A 151 0.95 0.42 -1.27
N LEU A 152 2.23 0.07 -1.11
CA LEU A 152 2.65 -0.64 0.07
C LEU A 152 2.28 0.33 1.18
N ALA A 153 0.99 0.27 1.50
CA ALA A 153 0.43 0.61 2.76
C ALA A 153 0.82 1.99 3.30
N GLY A 154 -0.03 2.98 3.03
CA GLY A 154 0.12 4.31 3.62
C GLY A 154 0.04 4.28 5.14
N SER A 155 -0.60 3.24 5.70
CA SER A 155 -0.65 2.98 7.14
C SER A 155 0.24 1.81 7.57
N ILE A 156 0.73 1.85 8.82
CA ILE A 156 1.49 0.73 9.42
C ILE A 156 0.68 -0.58 9.37
N ALA A 157 -0.64 -0.50 9.59
CA ALA A 157 -1.52 -1.66 9.55
C ALA A 157 -1.47 -2.39 8.20
N GLU A 158 -1.63 -1.64 7.11
CA GLU A 158 -1.55 -2.20 5.76
C GLU A 158 -0.13 -2.76 5.49
N GLN A 159 0.94 -2.18 6.07
CA GLN A 159 2.32 -2.61 5.83
C GLN A 159 2.58 -3.95 6.52
N VAL A 160 2.04 -4.12 7.72
CA VAL A 160 2.12 -5.38 8.46
C VAL A 160 1.32 -6.47 7.72
N ILE A 161 0.15 -6.16 7.16
CA ILE A 161 -0.64 -7.12 6.37
C ILE A 161 0.10 -7.52 5.09
N ALA A 162 0.56 -6.55 4.30
CA ALA A 162 1.33 -6.80 3.09
C ALA A 162 2.62 -7.57 3.39
N GLY A 163 3.32 -7.20 4.46
CA GLY A 163 4.52 -7.86 4.94
C GLY A 163 4.27 -9.31 5.37
N GLN A 164 3.14 -9.60 6.03
CA GLN A 164 2.76 -10.97 6.40
C GLN A 164 2.54 -11.83 5.15
N ASP A 165 1.79 -11.32 4.18
CA ASP A 165 1.47 -12.05 2.94
C ASP A 165 2.75 -12.32 2.13
N LEU A 166 3.67 -11.35 2.05
CA LEU A 166 4.98 -11.55 1.43
C LEU A 166 5.84 -12.54 2.24
N TYR A 167 5.87 -12.41 3.56
CA TYR A 167 6.63 -13.32 4.43
C TYR A 167 6.16 -14.77 4.28
N SER A 168 4.84 -15.01 4.17
CA SER A 168 4.31 -16.36 4.02
C SER A 168 4.74 -17.01 2.70
N ILE A 169 4.87 -16.22 1.63
CA ILE A 169 5.24 -16.67 0.29
C ILE A 169 6.75 -16.95 0.17
N TYR A 170 7.59 -16.10 0.76
CA TYR A 170 9.05 -16.12 0.53
C TYR A 170 9.88 -16.64 1.70
N CYS A 171 9.38 -16.58 2.94
CA CYS A 171 10.21 -16.81 4.14
C CYS A 171 9.80 -18.05 4.95
N THR A 172 8.50 -18.37 5.00
CA THR A 172 7.95 -19.42 5.88
C THR A 172 8.54 -20.81 5.64
N GLU A 173 8.92 -21.15 4.41
CA GLU A 173 9.49 -22.47 4.08
C GLU A 173 10.79 -22.76 4.84
N CYS A 174 11.59 -21.71 5.13
CA CYS A 174 12.85 -21.86 5.87
C CYS A 174 12.76 -21.38 7.32
N HIS A 175 12.01 -20.29 7.57
CA HIS A 175 11.98 -19.63 8.88
C HIS A 175 10.76 -20.00 9.72
N GLY A 176 9.78 -20.72 9.17
CA GLY A 176 8.51 -20.99 9.82
C GLY A 176 7.57 -19.76 9.83
N PRO A 177 6.27 -19.99 10.05
CA PRO A 177 5.23 -18.97 9.96
C PRO A 177 5.33 -17.90 11.06
N ASP A 178 5.95 -18.23 12.18
CA ASP A 178 6.18 -17.33 13.31
C ASP A 178 7.68 -16.98 13.47
N GLY A 179 8.50 -17.25 12.44
CA GLY A 179 9.95 -16.98 12.49
C GLY A 179 10.70 -17.85 13.49
N GLU A 180 10.11 -18.96 13.93
CA GLU A 180 10.69 -19.84 14.95
C GLU A 180 11.91 -20.63 14.46
N GLY A 181 12.10 -20.74 13.14
CA GLY A 181 13.11 -21.59 12.52
C GLY A 181 12.86 -23.09 12.78
N GLY A 182 13.92 -23.87 12.72
CA GLY A 182 13.88 -25.34 12.82
C GLY A 182 14.58 -26.02 11.64
N ASP A 183 14.38 -27.32 11.52
CA ASP A 183 14.86 -28.08 10.38
C ASP A 183 14.02 -27.77 9.14
N ILE A 184 14.68 -27.39 8.05
CA ILE A 184 14.02 -27.11 6.77
C ILE A 184 13.50 -28.43 6.18
N ILE A 185 12.24 -28.44 5.73
CA ILE A 185 11.58 -29.58 5.08
C ILE A 185 11.04 -29.12 3.72
N GLY A 186 11.28 -29.90 2.66
CA GLY A 186 10.67 -29.65 1.35
C GLY A 186 11.27 -28.50 0.52
N VAL A 187 12.46 -28.00 0.90
CA VAL A 187 13.25 -27.05 0.10
C VAL A 187 14.44 -27.79 -0.51
N GLU A 188 14.46 -27.88 -1.84
CA GLU A 188 15.50 -28.57 -2.58
C GLU A 188 16.88 -27.97 -2.25
N GLY A 189 17.84 -28.82 -1.84
CA GLY A 189 19.20 -28.42 -1.51
C GLY A 189 19.43 -27.89 -0.09
N LEU A 190 18.38 -27.62 0.68
CA LEU A 190 18.48 -27.17 2.09
C LEU A 190 17.80 -28.10 3.09
N GLU A 191 17.20 -29.20 2.63
CA GLU A 191 16.49 -30.16 3.48
C GLU A 191 17.37 -30.72 4.63
N GLY A 192 16.84 -30.68 5.85
CA GLY A 192 17.55 -31.06 7.07
C GLY A 192 18.56 -30.03 7.59
N THR A 193 18.66 -28.85 6.96
CA THR A 193 19.45 -27.74 7.49
C THR A 193 18.69 -27.06 8.63
N TYR A 194 19.35 -26.86 9.76
CA TYR A 194 18.77 -26.18 10.91
C TYR A 194 18.91 -24.66 10.79
N VAL A 195 17.78 -23.94 10.82
CA VAL A 195 17.71 -22.48 10.85
C VAL A 195 17.35 -22.00 12.25
N LYS A 196 18.07 -20.99 12.75
CA LYS A 196 17.77 -20.39 14.05
C LYS A 196 16.50 -19.54 13.99
N SER A 197 15.81 -19.41 15.12
CA SER A 197 14.68 -18.50 15.25
C SER A 197 15.10 -17.05 14.97
N ILE A 198 14.44 -16.44 14.00
CA ILE A 198 14.57 -15.02 13.66
C ILE A 198 13.56 -14.16 14.43
N SER A 199 12.54 -14.75 15.03
CA SER A 199 11.58 -14.08 15.91
C SER A 199 11.99 -14.04 17.39
N SER A 200 13.17 -14.58 17.72
CA SER A 200 13.68 -14.55 19.09
C SER A 200 13.89 -13.11 19.59
N VAL A 201 13.71 -12.92 20.91
CA VAL A 201 13.95 -11.62 21.57
C VAL A 201 15.37 -11.13 21.27
N ASP A 202 16.37 -12.01 21.30
CA ASP A 202 17.76 -11.65 21.02
C ASP A 202 17.95 -11.11 19.60
N GLU A 203 17.34 -11.74 18.57
CA GLU A 203 17.43 -11.23 17.19
C GLU A 203 16.67 -9.91 17.03
N MET A 204 15.45 -9.80 17.56
CA MET A 204 14.69 -8.55 17.48
C MET A 204 15.37 -7.40 18.26
N TRP A 205 16.03 -7.69 19.37
CA TRP A 205 16.70 -6.64 20.15
C TRP A 205 18.02 -6.18 19.56
N THR A 206 18.78 -7.08 18.94
CA THR A 206 20.16 -6.79 18.48
C THR A 206 20.25 -6.35 17.03
N ARG A 207 19.29 -6.74 16.19
CA ARG A 207 19.24 -6.32 14.79
C ARG A 207 18.50 -4.99 14.67
N THR A 208 18.94 -4.12 13.77
CA THR A 208 18.16 -2.94 13.37
C THR A 208 17.27 -3.26 12.17
N ASP A 209 16.26 -2.44 11.90
CA ASP A 209 15.39 -2.59 10.71
C ASP A 209 16.22 -2.62 9.43
N GLU A 210 17.20 -1.73 9.32
CA GLU A 210 18.17 -1.71 8.22
C GLU A 210 18.99 -3.00 8.13
N THR A 211 19.33 -3.61 9.26
CA THR A 211 20.05 -4.90 9.26
C THR A 211 19.16 -6.01 8.71
N LEU A 212 17.92 -6.11 9.18
CA LEU A 212 16.96 -7.10 8.69
C LEU A 212 16.67 -6.89 7.20
N PHE A 213 16.47 -5.64 6.79
CA PHE A 213 16.31 -5.26 5.40
C PHE A 213 17.49 -5.73 4.55
N ASN A 214 18.72 -5.41 4.94
CA ASN A 214 19.92 -5.74 4.16
C ASN A 214 20.17 -7.25 4.10
N ILE A 215 19.83 -7.99 5.16
CA ILE A 215 19.89 -9.46 5.17
C ILE A 215 18.93 -10.04 4.13
N THR A 216 17.72 -9.51 4.03
CA THR A 216 16.73 -9.96 3.04
C THR A 216 17.11 -9.52 1.62
N ASP A 217 17.59 -8.28 1.45
CA ASP A 217 17.97 -7.71 0.15
C ASP A 217 19.16 -8.47 -0.47
N PHE A 218 20.27 -8.59 0.28
CA PHE A 218 21.51 -9.19 -0.22
C PHE A 218 21.63 -10.70 0.04
N GLY A 219 20.81 -11.25 0.94
CA GLY A 219 20.96 -12.62 1.43
C GLY A 219 22.16 -12.80 2.36
N GLN A 220 22.34 -14.04 2.82
CA GLN A 220 23.49 -14.52 3.58
C GLN A 220 23.97 -15.84 2.96
N GLN A 221 24.74 -15.75 1.89
CA GLN A 221 25.16 -16.91 1.09
C GLN A 221 25.92 -17.96 1.92
N ASP A 222 26.76 -17.54 2.86
CA ASP A 222 27.50 -18.45 3.76
C ASP A 222 26.57 -19.22 4.72
N LEU A 223 25.34 -18.74 4.90
CA LEU A 223 24.32 -19.34 5.77
C LEU A 223 23.16 -19.94 4.97
N GLY A 224 23.28 -20.03 3.64
CA GLY A 224 22.28 -20.63 2.76
C GLY A 224 21.07 -19.74 2.43
N MET A 225 21.05 -18.48 2.87
CA MET A 225 19.99 -17.53 2.53
C MET A 225 20.35 -16.81 1.24
N THR A 226 19.59 -17.05 0.16
CA THR A 226 19.76 -16.35 -1.12
C THR A 226 19.33 -14.89 -1.02
N PRO A 227 19.83 -14.00 -1.89
CA PRO A 227 19.28 -12.65 -2.02
C PRO A 227 17.82 -12.71 -2.48
N PHE A 228 16.95 -11.94 -1.83
CA PHE A 228 15.56 -11.78 -2.27
C PHE A 228 15.32 -10.45 -2.98
N GLY A 229 16.22 -9.47 -2.84
CA GLY A 229 16.11 -8.20 -3.54
C GLY A 229 16.27 -8.35 -5.05
N LEU A 230 15.41 -7.68 -5.82
CA LEU A 230 15.45 -7.63 -7.29
C LEU A 230 16.83 -7.21 -7.82
N GLY A 231 17.49 -6.26 -7.14
CA GLY A 231 18.83 -5.78 -7.51
C GLY A 231 19.94 -6.84 -7.43
N TYR A 232 19.68 -7.94 -6.72
CA TYR A 232 20.66 -9.01 -6.45
C TYR A 232 20.22 -10.36 -7.01
N GLY A 233 19.20 -10.38 -7.88
CA GLY A 233 18.70 -11.58 -8.55
C GLY A 233 17.53 -12.27 -7.85
N GLY A 234 16.95 -11.66 -6.82
CA GLY A 234 15.70 -12.09 -6.20
C GLY A 234 14.46 -11.51 -6.88
N GLU A 235 13.30 -11.63 -6.22
CA GLU A 235 11.98 -11.26 -6.77
C GLU A 235 11.31 -10.07 -6.06
N LEU A 236 11.85 -9.63 -4.91
CA LEU A 236 11.25 -8.59 -4.08
C LEU A 236 11.80 -7.19 -4.39
N GLN A 237 10.89 -6.24 -4.52
CA GLN A 237 11.20 -4.81 -4.50
C GLN A 237 11.61 -4.37 -3.09
N ARG A 238 12.38 -3.29 -2.99
CA ARG A 238 12.82 -2.77 -1.68
C ARG A 238 11.63 -2.41 -0.78
N ALA A 239 10.59 -1.79 -1.31
CA ALA A 239 9.41 -1.44 -0.52
C ALA A 239 8.67 -2.69 0.01
N GLU A 240 8.70 -3.81 -0.73
CA GLU A 240 8.14 -5.09 -0.30
C GLU A 240 8.98 -5.68 0.85
N ILE A 241 10.31 -5.59 0.75
CA ILE A 241 11.22 -5.98 1.85
C ILE A 241 10.99 -5.11 3.10
N GLU A 242 10.78 -3.80 2.93
CA GLU A 242 10.42 -2.90 4.04
C GLU A 242 9.13 -3.35 4.72
N SER A 243 8.11 -3.75 3.96
CA SER A 243 6.85 -4.28 4.51
C SER A 243 7.07 -5.58 5.29
N ILE A 244 7.90 -6.50 4.80
CA ILE A 244 8.28 -7.72 5.53
C ILE A 244 8.96 -7.36 6.86
N VAL A 245 9.91 -6.42 6.86
CA VAL A 245 10.60 -5.98 8.08
C VAL A 245 9.62 -5.34 9.06
N THR A 246 8.70 -4.50 8.57
CA THR A 246 7.62 -3.91 9.38
C THR A 246 6.76 -5.01 10.01
N PHE A 247 6.35 -6.03 9.25
CA PHE A 247 5.63 -7.18 9.78
C PHE A 247 6.41 -7.88 10.90
N MET A 248 7.69 -8.22 10.67
CA MET A 248 8.54 -8.88 11.67
C MET A 248 8.62 -8.05 12.96
N ARG A 249 8.80 -6.73 12.84
CA ARG A 249 8.89 -5.82 13.98
C ARG A 249 7.63 -5.75 14.80
N TYR A 250 6.50 -5.48 14.14
CA TYR A 250 5.24 -5.30 14.85
C TYR A 250 4.61 -6.62 15.31
N THR A 251 5.11 -7.76 14.83
CA THR A 251 4.62 -9.09 15.25
C THR A 251 5.51 -9.71 16.34
N TRP A 252 6.82 -9.50 16.31
CA TRP A 252 7.77 -10.23 17.19
C TRP A 252 8.56 -9.35 18.16
N ASP A 253 8.70 -8.04 17.89
CA ASP A 253 9.41 -7.14 18.80
C ASP A 253 8.46 -6.65 19.90
N GLU A 254 8.67 -7.11 21.12
CA GLU A 254 7.85 -6.74 22.28
C GLU A 254 7.88 -5.23 22.62
N ARG A 255 8.85 -4.48 22.07
CA ARG A 255 8.95 -3.02 22.24
C ARG A 255 8.08 -2.25 21.25
N ALA A 256 7.59 -2.91 20.20
CA ALA A 256 6.75 -2.28 19.20
C ALA A 256 5.33 -2.10 19.75
N GLU A 257 4.89 -0.86 19.86
CA GLU A 257 3.50 -0.55 20.15
C GLU A 257 2.69 -0.68 18.85
N ILE A 258 1.88 -1.72 18.75
CA ILE A 258 1.00 -1.96 17.61
C ILE A 258 -0.14 -0.92 17.66
N PRO A 259 -0.32 -0.07 16.64
CA PRO A 259 -1.53 0.73 16.50
C PRO A 259 -2.76 -0.19 16.58
N ALA A 260 -3.83 0.20 17.27
CA ALA A 260 -4.99 -0.69 17.46
C ALA A 260 -5.59 -1.19 16.12
N GLU A 261 -5.39 -0.41 15.05
CA GLU A 261 -5.81 -0.72 13.69
C GLU A 261 -4.88 -1.72 12.96
N ALA A 262 -3.65 -1.92 13.48
CA ALA A 262 -2.61 -2.79 12.93
C ALA A 262 -2.52 -4.15 13.63
N ILE A 263 -3.55 -4.55 14.39
CA ILE A 263 -3.61 -5.89 14.99
C ILE A 263 -3.76 -6.91 13.85
N VAL A 264 -2.62 -7.34 13.32
CA VAL A 264 -2.52 -8.45 12.38
C VAL A 264 -2.52 -9.73 13.20
N GLY A 265 -3.73 -10.16 13.52
CA GLY A 265 -4.01 -11.38 14.25
C GLY A 265 -5.33 -11.95 13.79
N ILE A 266 -5.50 -13.26 13.99
CA ILE A 266 -6.79 -13.90 13.80
C ILE A 266 -7.73 -13.29 14.84
N PRO A 267 -8.85 -12.67 14.44
CA PRO A 267 -9.78 -12.07 15.39
C PRO A 267 -10.18 -13.09 16.44
N PRO A 268 -10.19 -12.75 17.74
CA PRO A 268 -10.63 -13.67 18.77
C PRO A 268 -12.11 -13.99 18.54
N LEU A 269 -12.42 -15.27 18.42
CA LEU A 269 -13.78 -15.74 18.21
C LEU A 269 -14.58 -15.64 19.53
N ALA A 270 -15.73 -14.97 19.51
CA ALA A 270 -16.61 -14.99 20.68
C ALA A 270 -17.18 -16.40 20.94
N GLU A 271 -17.60 -16.68 22.18
CA GLU A 271 -17.94 -18.05 22.64
C GLU A 271 -18.96 -18.77 21.73
N ASN A 272 -19.92 -18.04 21.16
CA ASN A 272 -20.97 -18.56 20.28
C ASN A 272 -20.95 -17.96 18.86
N GLU A 273 -19.85 -17.33 18.46
CA GLU A 273 -19.72 -16.76 17.12
C GLU A 273 -19.37 -17.85 16.11
N ILE A 274 -20.16 -17.92 15.03
CA ILE A 274 -19.84 -18.66 13.82
C ILE A 274 -18.78 -17.87 13.05
N PRO A 275 -17.60 -18.45 12.80
CA PRO A 275 -16.57 -17.82 11.98
C PRO A 275 -16.97 -17.79 10.50
N SER A 276 -16.46 -16.82 9.76
CA SER A 276 -16.52 -16.74 8.29
C SER A 276 -15.15 -16.95 7.63
N TYR A 277 -15.15 -17.29 6.34
CA TYR A 277 -13.90 -17.45 5.60
C TYR A 277 -13.07 -16.16 5.60
N GLU A 278 -13.67 -15.04 5.18
CA GLU A 278 -12.98 -13.76 4.98
C GLU A 278 -12.34 -13.24 6.28
N VAL A 279 -13.05 -13.36 7.41
CA VAL A 279 -12.61 -12.74 8.67
C VAL A 279 -11.68 -13.65 9.46
N HIS A 280 -11.96 -14.95 9.49
CA HIS A 280 -11.31 -15.86 10.43
C HIS A 280 -10.42 -16.90 9.76
N ILE A 281 -10.87 -17.50 8.66
CA ILE A 281 -10.15 -18.62 8.02
C ILE A 281 -9.04 -18.13 7.12
N GLN A 282 -9.31 -17.14 6.27
CA GLN A 282 -8.37 -16.61 5.30
C GLN A 282 -7.06 -16.13 5.96
N PRO A 283 -7.06 -15.41 7.11
CA PRO A 283 -5.83 -15.05 7.78
C PRO A 283 -4.98 -16.25 8.24
N ILE A 284 -5.63 -17.33 8.71
CA ILE A 284 -4.94 -18.56 9.12
C ILE A 284 -4.32 -19.24 7.90
N VAL A 285 -5.13 -19.44 6.85
CA VAL A 285 -4.71 -20.09 5.61
C VAL A 285 -3.56 -19.34 4.95
N LYS A 286 -3.65 -18.01 4.87
CA LYS A 286 -2.58 -17.15 4.34
C LYS A 286 -1.27 -17.28 5.09
N ARG A 287 -1.32 -17.41 6.41
CA ARG A 287 -0.13 -17.47 7.27
C ARG A 287 0.53 -18.85 7.29
N TYR A 288 -0.28 -19.92 7.35
CA TYR A 288 0.23 -21.27 7.64
C TYR A 288 0.17 -22.24 6.47
N CYS A 289 -0.67 -21.99 5.46
CA CYS A 289 -0.99 -23.01 4.44
C CYS A 289 -0.51 -22.63 3.03
N ILE A 290 -0.69 -21.38 2.61
CA ILE A 290 -0.49 -20.96 1.21
C ILE A 290 0.95 -21.17 0.71
N SER A 291 1.95 -21.09 1.59
CA SER A 291 3.35 -21.30 1.22
C SER A 291 3.57 -22.63 0.49
N CYS A 292 2.89 -23.69 0.96
CA CYS A 292 2.91 -25.03 0.38
C CYS A 292 1.71 -25.30 -0.53
N HIS A 293 0.52 -24.75 -0.23
CA HIS A 293 -0.72 -24.98 -0.97
C HIS A 293 -0.99 -23.94 -2.07
N ARG A 294 -0.01 -23.77 -2.97
CA ARG A 294 -0.04 -22.88 -4.14
C ARG A 294 0.39 -23.59 -5.42
N PRO A 295 0.09 -23.05 -6.60
CA PRO A 295 0.52 -23.64 -7.87
C PRO A 295 2.05 -23.84 -7.94
N GLY A 296 2.48 -24.97 -8.49
CA GLY A 296 3.90 -25.30 -8.65
C GLY A 296 4.57 -25.99 -7.47
N LYS A 297 3.83 -26.29 -6.39
CA LYS A 297 4.31 -27.08 -5.24
C LYS A 297 3.77 -28.51 -5.26
N GLU A 298 4.47 -29.43 -4.60
CA GLU A 298 4.02 -30.80 -4.40
C GLU A 298 3.00 -30.86 -3.26
N ASN A 299 1.72 -30.69 -3.59
CA ASN A 299 0.63 -30.54 -2.62
C ASN A 299 -0.65 -31.31 -3.02
N ASN A 300 -0.51 -32.38 -3.81
CA ASN A 300 -1.64 -33.16 -4.35
C ASN A 300 -2.67 -32.29 -5.11
N ASN A 301 -2.18 -31.26 -5.81
CA ASN A 301 -2.98 -30.25 -6.52
C ASN A 301 -3.99 -29.51 -5.63
N TYR A 302 -3.79 -29.51 -4.32
CA TYR A 302 -4.69 -28.86 -3.36
C TYR A 302 -4.24 -27.43 -3.09
N LEU A 303 -5.03 -26.46 -3.56
CA LEU A 303 -4.74 -25.04 -3.55
C LEU A 303 -5.63 -24.32 -2.53
N MET A 304 -5.09 -23.29 -1.88
CA MET A 304 -5.78 -22.59 -0.80
C MET A 304 -5.69 -21.05 -0.91
N GLN A 305 -5.47 -20.49 -2.10
CA GLN A 305 -5.34 -19.03 -2.25
C GLN A 305 -6.68 -18.31 -2.19
N THR A 306 -7.76 -19.02 -2.51
CA THR A 306 -9.13 -18.49 -2.47
C THR A 306 -10.07 -19.48 -1.78
N TYR A 307 -11.23 -18.98 -1.34
CA TYR A 307 -12.30 -19.81 -0.77
C TYR A 307 -12.70 -20.93 -1.74
N ALA A 308 -12.93 -20.57 -3.01
CA ALA A 308 -13.30 -21.54 -4.05
C ALA A 308 -12.22 -22.61 -4.26
N GLU A 309 -10.94 -22.22 -4.30
CA GLU A 309 -9.83 -23.18 -4.47
C GLU A 309 -9.80 -24.19 -3.32
N MET A 310 -9.93 -23.72 -2.08
CA MET A 310 -9.88 -24.54 -0.87
C MET A 310 -10.97 -25.62 -0.83
N LEU A 311 -12.10 -25.41 -1.52
CA LEU A 311 -13.22 -26.34 -1.55
C LEU A 311 -13.28 -27.20 -2.82
N THR A 312 -12.64 -26.78 -3.90
CA THR A 312 -12.86 -27.38 -5.24
C THR A 312 -11.60 -27.98 -5.88
N THR A 313 -10.44 -27.78 -5.29
CA THR A 313 -9.16 -28.29 -5.83
C THR A 313 -8.65 -29.51 -5.05
N GLY A 314 -7.59 -30.13 -5.57
CA GLY A 314 -6.94 -31.29 -4.98
C GLY A 314 -7.36 -32.63 -5.57
N ASP A 315 -6.44 -33.58 -5.59
CA ASP A 315 -6.63 -34.94 -6.10
C ASP A 315 -7.70 -35.72 -5.31
N HIS A 316 -7.93 -35.30 -4.05
CA HIS A 316 -8.91 -35.88 -3.14
C HIS A 316 -10.04 -34.90 -2.78
N VAL A 317 -10.41 -33.99 -3.68
CA VAL A 317 -11.40 -32.91 -3.45
C VAL A 317 -12.66 -33.36 -2.69
N ALA A 318 -13.22 -34.54 -3.00
CA ALA A 318 -14.42 -35.05 -2.35
C ALA A 318 -14.26 -35.36 -0.85
N ASN A 319 -13.03 -35.55 -0.38
CA ASN A 319 -12.70 -35.89 1.01
C ASN A 319 -11.89 -34.79 1.70
N ASN A 320 -11.36 -33.80 0.96
CA ASN A 320 -10.49 -32.77 1.49
C ASN A 320 -11.18 -31.95 2.58
N ILE A 321 -12.31 -31.31 2.25
CA ILE A 321 -13.12 -30.53 3.19
C ILE A 321 -14.59 -30.80 2.88
N VAL A 322 -15.37 -31.16 3.89
CA VAL A 322 -16.79 -31.50 3.75
C VAL A 322 -17.60 -30.76 4.81
N ALA A 323 -18.61 -30.00 4.39
CA ALA A 323 -19.48 -29.25 5.29
C ALA A 323 -20.12 -30.17 6.34
N GLY A 324 -20.03 -29.78 7.62
CA GLY A 324 -20.58 -30.55 8.73
C GLY A 324 -19.76 -31.78 9.15
N ASP A 325 -18.62 -32.06 8.50
CA ASP A 325 -17.87 -33.29 8.72
C ASP A 325 -16.40 -33.03 9.13
N LEU A 326 -16.13 -33.29 10.41
CA LEU A 326 -14.79 -33.19 11.00
C LEU A 326 -13.90 -34.40 10.68
N SER A 327 -14.40 -35.41 9.99
CA SER A 327 -13.60 -36.56 9.52
C SER A 327 -12.97 -36.34 8.14
N SER A 328 -13.16 -35.15 7.56
CA SER A 328 -12.49 -34.73 6.33
C SER A 328 -10.96 -34.73 6.47
N TYR A 329 -10.26 -34.98 5.36
CA TYR A 329 -8.80 -35.10 5.36
C TYR A 329 -8.11 -33.84 5.88
N PHE A 330 -8.70 -32.67 5.66
CA PHE A 330 -8.19 -31.40 6.18
C PHE A 330 -8.09 -31.42 7.70
N ILE A 331 -9.18 -31.69 8.44
CA ILE A 331 -9.16 -31.69 9.91
C ILE A 331 -8.26 -32.81 10.45
N VAL A 332 -8.36 -34.01 9.88
CA VAL A 332 -7.55 -35.17 10.31
C VAL A 332 -6.05 -34.87 10.16
N THR A 333 -5.64 -34.26 9.05
CA THR A 333 -4.23 -33.91 8.83
C THR A 333 -3.76 -32.75 9.72
N LEU A 334 -4.64 -31.80 10.08
CA LEU A 334 -4.34 -30.74 11.05
C LEU A 334 -4.09 -31.26 12.47
N TYR A 335 -4.77 -32.34 12.86
CA TYR A 335 -4.46 -33.10 14.09
C TYR A 335 -3.20 -33.97 13.96
N ARG A 336 -2.46 -33.83 12.85
CA ARG A 336 -1.22 -34.53 12.53
C ARG A 336 -1.39 -36.04 12.39
N GLU A 337 -2.58 -36.48 11.99
CA GLU A 337 -2.81 -37.86 11.57
C GLU A 337 -2.52 -38.01 10.07
N SER A 338 -2.03 -39.18 9.66
CA SER A 338 -1.76 -39.47 8.25
C SER A 338 -2.98 -40.14 7.61
N ILE A 339 -3.29 -39.74 6.38
CA ILE A 339 -4.32 -40.39 5.57
C ILE A 339 -3.68 -41.58 4.85
N LEU A 340 -4.28 -42.75 5.03
CA LEU A 340 -3.86 -43.98 4.38
C LEU A 340 -4.88 -44.40 3.31
N ASP A 341 -4.39 -45.01 2.24
CA ASP A 341 -5.23 -45.64 1.24
C ASP A 341 -5.96 -46.84 1.87
N PRO A 342 -7.31 -46.90 1.80
CA PRO A 342 -8.08 -47.93 2.47
C PRO A 342 -7.89 -49.33 1.86
N VAL A 343 -7.35 -49.43 0.65
CA VAL A 343 -7.14 -50.68 -0.10
C VAL A 343 -5.70 -51.14 0.01
N THR A 344 -4.72 -50.26 -0.23
CA THR A 344 -3.30 -50.61 -0.22
C THR A 344 -2.64 -50.44 1.13
N GLY A 345 -3.21 -49.61 2.01
CA GLY A 345 -2.61 -49.21 3.29
C GLY A 345 -1.43 -48.25 3.14
N GLU A 346 -1.13 -47.80 1.92
CA GLU A 346 -0.06 -46.83 1.66
C GLU A 346 -0.44 -45.44 2.14
N LYS A 347 0.55 -44.65 2.56
CA LYS A 347 0.32 -43.28 3.02
C LYS A 347 0.02 -42.37 1.83
N LEU A 348 -1.19 -41.83 1.79
CA LEU A 348 -1.65 -40.85 0.80
C LEU A 348 -1.23 -39.43 1.18
N ILE A 349 -1.51 -39.03 2.44
CA ILE A 349 -1.24 -37.67 2.92
C ILE A 349 -0.58 -37.76 4.30
N GLY A 350 0.45 -36.94 4.50
CA GLY A 350 1.13 -36.81 5.80
C GLY A 350 0.45 -35.85 6.76
N PRO A 351 0.98 -35.73 7.99
CA PRO A 351 0.55 -34.73 8.93
C PRO A 351 0.81 -33.31 8.38
N MET A 352 -0.13 -32.40 8.62
CA MET A 352 -0.04 -31.01 8.20
C MET A 352 -0.20 -30.04 9.39
N PRO A 353 0.49 -28.89 9.40
CA PRO A 353 1.66 -28.58 8.57
C PRO A 353 2.83 -29.57 8.81
N PRO A 354 3.70 -29.77 7.81
CA PRO A 354 4.74 -30.81 7.87
C PRO A 354 5.78 -30.56 8.96
N THR A 355 6.03 -29.29 9.28
CA THR A 355 7.03 -28.85 10.25
C THR A 355 6.48 -28.86 11.67
N LYS A 356 5.41 -28.11 11.93
CA LYS A 356 4.88 -27.84 13.27
C LYS A 356 3.36 -27.81 13.28
N ALA A 357 2.77 -28.27 14.39
CA ALA A 357 1.34 -28.26 14.58
C ALA A 357 0.77 -26.82 14.66
N ILE A 358 -0.41 -26.63 14.08
CA ILE A 358 -1.25 -25.45 14.29
C ILE A 358 -1.76 -25.47 15.74
N LYS A 359 -2.01 -24.29 16.32
CA LYS A 359 -2.50 -24.18 17.69
C LYS A 359 -3.95 -24.67 17.80
N ASP A 360 -4.31 -25.27 18.93
CA ASP A 360 -5.64 -25.87 19.14
C ASP A 360 -6.79 -24.85 18.99
N ASP A 361 -6.57 -23.60 19.38
CA ASP A 361 -7.55 -22.51 19.21
C ASP A 361 -7.82 -22.21 17.73
N GLN A 362 -6.79 -22.26 16.89
CA GLN A 362 -6.91 -22.08 15.44
C GLN A 362 -7.59 -23.29 14.78
N ILE A 363 -7.31 -24.51 15.24
CA ILE A 363 -8.02 -25.72 14.79
C ILE A 363 -9.51 -25.60 15.14
N ASN A 364 -9.84 -25.13 16.34
CA ASN A 364 -11.23 -24.96 16.76
C ASN A 364 -12.01 -23.96 15.88
N ILE A 365 -11.35 -22.91 15.37
CA ILE A 365 -11.95 -21.98 14.41
C ILE A 365 -12.34 -22.72 13.13
N PHE A 366 -11.47 -23.57 12.58
CA PHE A 366 -11.79 -24.40 11.41
C PHE A 366 -12.94 -25.37 11.68
N GLU A 367 -12.94 -26.04 12.84
CA GLU A 367 -14.01 -26.99 13.20
C GLU A 367 -15.38 -26.29 13.24
N ARG A 368 -15.47 -25.14 13.91
CA ARG A 368 -16.71 -24.36 14.01
C ARG A 368 -17.17 -23.88 12.63
N TRP A 369 -16.25 -23.42 11.79
CA TRP A 369 -16.54 -22.99 10.43
C TRP A 369 -17.09 -24.14 9.58
N ILE A 370 -16.44 -25.32 9.63
CA ILE A 370 -16.87 -26.51 8.89
C ILE A 370 -18.25 -26.97 9.36
N LEU A 371 -18.47 -27.03 10.68
CA LEU A 371 -19.75 -27.43 11.27
C LEU A 371 -20.89 -26.47 10.91
N ALA A 372 -20.59 -25.17 10.76
CA ALA A 372 -21.56 -24.16 10.36
C ALA A 372 -21.86 -24.13 8.86
N GLY A 373 -21.27 -25.03 8.06
CA GLY A 373 -21.48 -25.07 6.62
C GLY A 373 -20.58 -24.12 5.82
N MET A 374 -19.50 -23.64 6.43
CA MET A 374 -18.42 -22.86 5.80
C MET A 374 -18.88 -21.55 5.15
N PRO A 375 -19.52 -20.62 5.89
CA PRO A 375 -19.89 -19.32 5.33
C PRO A 375 -18.66 -18.58 4.80
N GLU A 376 -18.80 -17.96 3.62
CA GLU A 376 -17.72 -17.23 2.96
C GLU A 376 -17.56 -15.85 3.61
N THR A 377 -18.65 -15.08 3.68
CA THR A 377 -18.63 -13.69 4.16
C THR A 377 -19.05 -13.54 5.62
N ALA A 378 -18.73 -12.37 6.21
CA ALA A 378 -19.17 -12.04 7.57
C ALA A 378 -20.70 -11.99 7.71
N GLU A 379 -21.41 -11.53 6.67
CA GLU A 379 -22.87 -11.45 6.66
C GLU A 379 -23.50 -12.85 6.67
N GLU A 380 -22.97 -13.79 5.89
CA GLU A 380 -23.46 -15.17 5.88
C GLU A 380 -23.31 -15.82 7.26
N ALA A 381 -22.15 -15.61 7.90
CA ALA A 381 -21.91 -16.09 9.26
C ALA A 381 -22.84 -15.43 10.29
N ALA A 382 -23.10 -14.12 10.16
CA ALA A 382 -24.03 -13.41 11.04
C ALA A 382 -25.47 -13.93 10.94
N VAL A 383 -25.95 -14.23 9.73
CA VAL A 383 -27.29 -14.82 9.52
C VAL A 383 -27.39 -16.19 10.21
N LEU A 384 -26.35 -17.01 10.12
CA LEU A 384 -26.32 -18.32 10.79
C LEU A 384 -26.28 -18.17 12.32
N ASN A 385 -25.58 -17.15 12.85
CA ASN A 385 -25.56 -16.84 14.29
C ASN A 385 -26.95 -16.46 14.81
N GLU A 386 -27.69 -15.62 14.09
CA GLU A 386 -29.05 -15.24 14.45
C GLU A 386 -30.00 -16.45 14.47
N GLN A 387 -29.85 -17.38 13.52
CA GLN A 387 -30.66 -18.60 13.46
C GLN A 387 -30.31 -19.61 14.55
N ALA A 388 -29.06 -19.61 15.03
CA ALA A 388 -28.59 -20.48 16.10
C ALA A 388 -28.98 -19.97 17.50
N THR A 389 -29.36 -18.70 17.64
CA THR A 389 -29.79 -18.12 18.91
C THR A 389 -31.33 -18.22 19.00
N PRO A 390 -31.92 -19.09 19.85
CA PRO A 390 -33.36 -19.14 19.96
C PRO A 390 -33.87 -17.81 20.51
N GLU A 391 -34.92 -17.26 19.88
CA GLU A 391 -35.76 -16.21 20.46
C GLU A 391 -36.05 -16.61 21.91
N SER A 392 -35.55 -15.82 22.88
CA SER A 392 -35.97 -15.94 24.25
C SER A 392 -37.46 -15.63 24.27
N THR A 393 -38.28 -16.67 24.32
CA THR A 393 -39.70 -16.54 24.63
C THR A 393 -39.78 -15.97 26.04
N ASP A 394 -39.99 -14.66 26.13
CA ASP A 394 -40.50 -14.00 27.33
C ASP A 394 -41.89 -14.61 27.62
N GLU A 395 -41.97 -15.42 28.69
CA GLU A 395 -43.22 -15.77 29.39
C GLU A 395 -43.21 -15.20 30.81
#